data_AF-A0A6J7BVF2-F1
#
_entry.id   AF-A0A6J7BVF2-F1
#
_cell.length_a   1.000
_cell.length_b   1.000
_cell.length_c   1.000
_cell.angle_alpha   90.00
_cell.angle_beta   90.00
_cell.angle_gamma   90.00
#
_symmetry.space_group_name_H-M   'P 1'
#
loop_
_entity.id
_entity.type
_entity.pdbx_description
1 polymer ?
#
loop_
_entity_poly.entity_id
_entity_poly.type
_entity_poly.pdbx_seq_one_letter_code
_entity_poly.pdbx_strand_id
1 'polypeptide(L)'
;MVRWVDVVGSDLPYLAITGLCLATLARWLSRGPITTRQAIGLGALGAAAFSFRNEGLGITAALLLGIGASHLFTATRTTWRPVLRLASIRAAIAGGVAIGITFVLQLFLPYDMLPSYKGSGPGRITANWSAYVRAVTDQFGFYNGSKRRFEAFGHPALGTTLLCVFLILLAFGVARMVLRHDVMDIVLLFTGLIHAYTALTFFVPSNRYAYVTVAVMFIAVAQGATVLVSGITRWFRSGDGGRKRKVAAALMFGLIAVFPAAQISPYRKLVVYAAAARDADRPLPGPYEDQSIEMYAAVLRYTTADDVILCLKPRAMTLFTNRSSVKIIGGAAAPEVATYMAVQETSSGKLNDVPHGSTDLWSNSIWHLLRLPKG
;
A
#
# COMPACT_ATOMS: atom_id res chain seq x y z
N MET A 1 -9.89 15.33 16.90
CA MET A 1 -8.43 15.17 17.11
C MET A 1 -8.07 13.76 16.64
N VAL A 2 -7.43 13.61 15.47
CA VAL A 2 -7.08 12.28 14.93
C VAL A 2 -5.94 11.73 15.78
N ARG A 3 -6.22 10.67 16.57
CA ARG A 3 -5.27 10.11 17.53
C ARG A 3 -4.39 9.06 16.85
N TRP A 4 -3.09 9.09 17.15
CA TRP A 4 -2.00 8.36 16.49
C TRP A 4 -2.21 6.85 16.24
N VAL A 5 -3.09 6.20 16.99
CA VAL A 5 -3.31 4.75 16.88
C VAL A 5 -4.14 4.36 15.66
N ASP A 6 -4.95 5.29 15.14
CA ASP A 6 -5.63 5.13 13.84
C ASP A 6 -4.69 5.31 12.65
N VAL A 7 -3.46 5.79 12.89
CA VAL A 7 -2.47 6.10 11.86
C VAL A 7 -1.54 4.91 11.60
N VAL A 8 -1.32 4.08 12.62
CA VAL A 8 -0.41 2.93 12.57
C VAL A 8 -1.09 1.75 11.89
N GLY A 9 -0.69 1.45 10.65
CA GLY A 9 -1.35 0.48 9.78
C GLY A 9 -2.47 1.09 8.91
N SER A 10 -2.62 2.42 8.90
CA SER A 10 -3.56 3.11 8.02
C SER A 10 -2.97 3.37 6.64
N ASP A 11 -3.85 3.31 5.64
CA ASP A 11 -3.47 3.44 4.24
C ASP A 11 -3.08 4.89 3.88
N LEU A 12 -3.73 5.89 4.48
CA LEU A 12 -3.48 7.30 4.14
C LEU A 12 -2.11 7.82 4.60
N PRO A 13 -1.67 7.59 5.85
CA PRO A 13 -0.34 7.99 6.30
C PRO A 13 0.76 7.28 5.51
N TYR A 14 0.54 6.00 5.19
CA TYR A 14 1.44 5.24 4.33
C TYR A 14 1.53 5.86 2.92
N LEU A 15 0.41 6.16 2.27
CA LEU A 15 0.42 6.81 0.96
C LEU A 15 1.07 8.19 1.00
N ALA A 16 0.83 8.97 2.06
CA ALA A 16 1.44 10.28 2.25
C ALA A 16 2.96 10.20 2.40
N ILE A 17 3.47 9.28 3.23
CA ILE A 17 4.92 9.10 3.38
C ILE A 17 5.55 8.52 2.11
N THR A 18 4.90 7.57 1.42
CA THR A 18 5.35 7.08 0.11
C THR A 18 5.44 8.22 -0.91
N GLY A 19 4.43 9.09 -0.98
CA GLY A 19 4.44 10.28 -1.80
C GLY A 19 5.58 11.23 -1.44
N LEU A 20 5.81 11.46 -0.15
CA LEU A 20 6.92 12.29 0.35
C LEU A 20 8.28 11.69 -0.02
N CYS A 21 8.46 10.38 0.11
CA CYS A 21 9.68 9.67 -0.31
C CYS A 21 9.98 9.91 -1.79
N LEU A 22 8.99 9.68 -2.65
CA LEU A 22 9.13 9.81 -4.11
C LEU A 22 9.37 11.27 -4.52
N ALA A 23 8.63 12.22 -3.94
CA ALA A 23 8.79 13.64 -4.21
C ALA A 23 10.16 14.17 -3.75
N THR A 24 10.62 13.73 -2.58
CA THR A 24 11.94 14.09 -2.04
C THR A 24 13.05 13.56 -2.93
N LEU A 25 12.95 12.28 -3.33
CA LEU A 25 13.90 11.69 -4.27
C LEU A 25 13.90 12.46 -5.60
N ALA A 26 12.74 12.75 -6.19
CA ALA A 26 12.63 13.51 -7.44
C ALA A 26 13.31 14.88 -7.34
N ARG A 27 13.05 15.62 -6.27
CA ARG A 27 13.66 16.92 -6.00
C ARG A 27 15.18 16.85 -5.82
N TRP A 28 15.69 15.75 -5.27
CA TRP A 28 17.13 15.57 -5.09
C TRP A 28 17.82 15.14 -6.37
N LEU A 29 17.21 14.24 -7.15
CA LEU A 29 17.70 13.85 -8.47
C LEU A 29 17.76 15.03 -9.44
N SER A 30 16.82 15.97 -9.36
CA SER A 30 16.82 17.18 -10.19
C SER A 30 18.00 18.13 -9.90
N ARG A 31 18.74 17.90 -8.81
CA ARG A 31 19.92 18.68 -8.40
C ARG A 31 21.24 17.95 -8.67
N GLY A 32 21.19 16.74 -9.25
CA GLY A 32 22.34 15.90 -9.53
C GLY A 32 22.38 14.62 -8.70
N PRO A 33 23.55 13.93 -8.66
CA PRO A 33 23.68 12.64 -7.98
C PRO A 33 23.43 12.74 -6.48
N ILE A 34 22.77 11.72 -5.92
CA ILE A 34 22.42 11.67 -4.49
C ILE A 34 23.68 11.71 -3.63
N THR A 35 23.79 12.69 -2.73
CA THR A 35 24.88 12.87 -1.75
C THR A 35 24.70 11.99 -0.51
N THR A 36 25.72 11.89 0.34
CA THR A 36 25.66 11.11 1.60
C THR A 36 24.57 11.61 2.56
N ARG A 37 24.42 12.93 2.73
CA ARG A 37 23.36 13.50 3.59
C ARG A 37 21.97 13.16 3.06
N GLN A 38 21.79 13.20 1.74
CA GLN A 38 20.54 12.81 1.11
C GLN A 38 20.29 11.31 1.24
N ALA A 39 21.32 10.46 1.13
CA ALA A 39 21.19 9.02 1.35
C ALA A 39 20.73 8.69 2.78
N ILE A 40 21.28 9.37 3.79
CA ILE A 40 20.80 9.26 5.20
C ILE A 40 19.32 9.66 5.28
N GLY A 41 18.93 10.79 4.66
CA GLY A 41 17.54 11.24 4.62
C GLY A 41 16.59 10.24 3.93
N LEU A 42 17.02 9.63 2.81
CA LEU A 42 16.25 8.57 2.14
C LEU A 42 16.12 7.33 3.01
N GLY A 43 17.17 6.95 3.76
CA GLY A 43 17.12 5.86 4.72
C GLY A 43 16.11 6.11 5.83
N ALA A 44 16.09 7.33 6.39
CA ALA A 44 15.13 7.72 7.41
C ALA A 44 13.69 7.74 6.89
N LEU A 45 13.48 8.24 5.67
CA LEU A 45 12.17 8.22 5.01
C LEU A 45 11.70 6.78 4.69
N GLY A 46 12.62 5.90 4.27
CA GLY A 46 12.34 4.48 4.08
C GLY A 46 11.90 3.78 5.38
N ALA A 47 12.61 4.04 6.49
CA ALA A 47 12.21 3.55 7.81
C ALA A 47 10.85 4.10 8.25
N ALA A 48 10.57 5.38 8.01
CA ALA A 48 9.26 5.96 8.30
C ALA A 48 8.15 5.26 7.50
N ALA A 49 8.34 5.01 6.20
CA ALA A 49 7.39 4.25 5.38
C ALA A 49 7.15 2.84 5.93
N PHE A 50 8.22 2.14 6.31
CA PHE A 50 8.14 0.82 6.95
C PHE A 50 7.40 0.86 8.29
N SER A 51 7.57 1.94 9.04
CA SER A 51 6.92 2.13 10.34
C SER A 51 5.41 2.21 10.20
N PHE A 52 4.87 2.71 9.08
CA PHE A 52 3.43 2.69 8.86
C PHE A 52 2.95 1.34 8.33
N ARG A 53 3.70 0.71 7.41
CA ARG A 53 3.32 -0.56 6.78
C ARG A 53 4.54 -1.37 6.34
N ASN A 54 4.45 -2.70 6.40
CA ASN A 54 5.52 -3.60 5.96
C ASN A 54 5.85 -3.45 4.46
N GLU A 55 4.87 -3.04 3.66
CA GLU A 55 5.06 -2.68 2.25
C GLU A 55 6.09 -1.54 2.07
N GLY A 56 6.36 -0.75 3.12
CA GLY A 56 7.40 0.27 3.15
C GLY A 56 8.82 -0.26 2.96
N LEU A 57 9.07 -1.58 3.14
CA LEU A 57 10.31 -2.20 2.68
C LEU A 57 10.46 -2.10 1.17
N GLY A 58 9.35 -2.22 0.43
CA GLY A 58 9.34 -2.03 -1.00
C GLY A 58 9.71 -0.61 -1.42
N ILE A 59 9.25 0.39 -0.66
CA ILE A 59 9.67 1.78 -0.85
C ILE A 59 11.15 1.94 -0.56
N THR A 60 11.63 1.40 0.56
CA THR A 60 13.07 1.43 0.88
C THR A 60 13.90 0.82 -0.24
N ALA A 61 13.54 -0.36 -0.73
CA ALA A 61 14.21 -1.01 -1.86
C ALA A 61 14.18 -0.15 -3.13
N ALA A 62 13.05 0.48 -3.44
CA ALA A 62 12.92 1.38 -4.59
C ALA A 62 13.79 2.63 -4.46
N LEU A 63 13.90 3.21 -3.26
CA LEU A 63 14.79 4.35 -3.00
C LEU A 63 16.27 3.96 -3.17
N LEU A 64 16.67 2.79 -2.65
CA LEU A 64 18.03 2.26 -2.83
C LEU A 64 18.36 2.03 -4.32
N LEU A 65 17.41 1.49 -5.07
CA LEU A 65 17.52 1.33 -6.52
C LEU A 65 17.64 2.69 -7.22
N GLY A 66 16.88 3.70 -6.78
CA GLY A 66 16.98 5.08 -7.27
C GLY A 66 18.34 5.71 -7.04
N ILE A 67 18.96 5.47 -5.88
CA ILE A 67 20.35 5.88 -5.61
C ILE A 67 21.27 5.23 -6.64
N GLY A 68 21.20 3.90 -6.81
CA GLY A 68 22.03 3.17 -7.77
C GLY A 68 21.88 3.68 -9.21
N ALA A 69 20.63 3.81 -9.67
CA ALA A 69 20.30 4.29 -11.01
C ALA A 69 20.77 5.74 -11.25
N SER A 70 20.68 6.62 -10.26
CA SER A 70 21.15 8.01 -10.37
C SER A 70 22.63 8.14 -10.67
N HIS A 71 23.43 7.25 -10.09
CA HIS A 71 24.87 7.21 -10.30
C HIS A 71 25.21 6.53 -11.62
N LEU A 72 24.55 5.41 -11.93
CA LEU A 72 24.74 4.67 -13.17
C LEU A 72 24.47 5.51 -14.42
N PHE A 73 23.42 6.32 -14.44
CA PHE A 73 23.09 7.15 -15.61
C PHE A 73 23.99 8.37 -15.79
N THR A 74 24.78 8.71 -14.78
CA THR A 74 25.80 9.77 -14.86
C THR A 74 27.20 9.22 -15.18
N ALA A 75 27.39 7.90 -15.11
CA ALA A 75 28.68 7.27 -15.33
C ALA A 75 29.01 7.17 -16.82
N THR A 76 30.22 7.58 -17.20
CA THR A 76 30.79 7.28 -18.51
C THR A 76 31.49 5.92 -18.49
N ARG A 77 31.70 5.30 -19.68
CA ARG A 77 32.36 3.97 -19.80
C ARG A 77 33.72 3.89 -19.10
N THR A 78 34.43 5.00 -18.93
CA THR A 78 35.75 5.06 -18.28
C THR A 78 35.68 5.31 -16.77
N THR A 79 34.54 5.70 -16.21
CA THR A 79 34.37 6.08 -14.79
C THR A 79 33.40 5.19 -14.01
N TRP A 80 32.91 4.10 -14.60
CA TRP A 80 31.86 3.27 -14.02
C TRP A 80 32.22 2.63 -12.67
N ARG A 81 33.45 2.11 -12.51
CA ARG A 81 33.88 1.44 -11.26
C ARG A 81 33.86 2.36 -10.03
N PRO A 82 34.51 3.54 -10.03
CA PRO A 82 34.47 4.44 -8.88
C PRO A 82 33.05 4.97 -8.61
N VAL A 83 32.26 5.23 -9.65
CA VAL A 83 30.86 5.68 -9.51
C VAL A 83 30.00 4.60 -8.87
N LEU A 84 30.12 3.33 -9.30
CA LEU A 84 29.43 2.20 -8.68
C LEU A 84 29.83 2.01 -7.23
N ARG A 85 31.13 2.11 -6.91
CA ARG A 85 31.59 2.01 -5.52
C ARG A 85 30.93 3.07 -4.65
N LEU A 86 30.87 4.31 -5.12
CA LEU A 86 30.23 5.41 -4.41
C LEU A 86 28.71 5.20 -4.26
N ALA A 87 28.05 4.74 -5.31
CA ALA A 87 26.62 4.40 -5.29
C ALA A 87 26.33 3.31 -4.26
N SER A 88 27.13 2.24 -4.24
CA SER A 88 27.01 1.13 -3.28
C SER A 88 27.25 1.59 -1.84
N ILE A 89 28.24 2.46 -1.59
CA ILE A 89 28.46 3.03 -0.26
C ILE A 89 27.24 3.85 0.17
N ARG A 90 26.68 4.68 -0.71
CA ARG A 90 25.51 5.51 -0.38
C ARG A 90 24.25 4.69 -0.18
N ALA A 91 24.05 3.65 -0.99
CA ALA A 91 22.97 2.69 -0.79
C ALA A 91 23.14 1.93 0.54
N ALA A 92 24.36 1.50 0.89
CA ALA A 92 24.65 0.87 2.17
C ALA A 92 24.40 1.81 3.36
N ILE A 93 24.75 3.10 3.24
CA ILE A 93 24.43 4.11 4.27
C ILE A 93 22.92 4.26 4.42
N ALA A 94 22.18 4.45 3.31
CA ALA A 94 20.72 4.57 3.35
C ALA A 94 20.05 3.33 3.94
N GLY A 95 20.50 2.13 3.54
CA GLY A 95 20.01 0.86 4.06
C GLY A 95 20.35 0.69 5.55
N GLY A 96 21.57 1.01 5.96
CA GLY A 96 22.00 0.95 7.35
C GLY A 96 21.22 1.90 8.25
N VAL A 97 20.95 3.13 7.79
CA VAL A 97 20.07 4.08 8.50
C VAL A 97 18.65 3.55 8.60
N ALA A 98 18.11 3.00 7.51
CA ALA A 98 16.77 2.44 7.50
C ALA A 98 16.63 1.27 8.50
N ILE A 99 17.61 0.35 8.49
CA ILE A 99 17.68 -0.79 9.42
C ILE A 99 17.85 -0.29 10.86
N GLY A 100 18.76 0.65 11.11
CA GLY A 100 19.02 1.16 12.45
C GLY A 100 17.79 1.85 13.08
N ILE A 101 17.12 2.74 12.34
CA ILE A 101 15.89 3.39 12.81
C ILE A 101 14.79 2.34 13.03
N THR A 102 14.62 1.42 12.09
CA THR A 102 13.62 0.35 12.22
C THR A 102 13.88 -0.51 13.44
N PHE A 103 15.13 -0.89 13.69
CA PHE A 103 15.52 -1.66 14.87
C PHE A 103 15.21 -0.90 16.16
N VAL A 104 15.56 0.38 16.25
CA VAL A 104 15.22 1.23 17.41
C VAL A 104 13.71 1.30 17.60
N LEU A 105 12.95 1.49 16.52
CA LEU A 105 11.48 1.51 16.61
C LEU A 105 10.92 0.18 17.06
N GLN A 106 11.51 -0.95 16.67
CA GLN A 106 11.08 -2.27 17.16
C GLN A 106 11.37 -2.50 18.64
N LEU A 107 12.41 -1.87 19.20
CA LEU A 107 12.67 -1.92 20.64
C LEU A 107 11.56 -1.23 21.45
N PHE A 108 10.99 -0.15 20.91
CA PHE A 108 9.92 0.63 21.58
C PHE A 108 8.51 0.21 21.18
N LEU A 109 8.34 -0.36 19.99
CA LEU A 109 7.06 -0.76 19.40
C LEU A 109 7.20 -2.13 18.72
N PRO A 110 7.39 -3.21 19.51
CA PRO A 110 7.63 -4.54 18.98
C PRO A 110 6.51 -4.97 18.04
N TYR A 111 6.90 -5.39 16.84
CA TYR A 111 6.03 -5.77 15.75
C TYR A 111 6.78 -6.74 14.83
N ASP A 112 6.13 -7.81 14.37
CA ASP A 112 6.73 -8.73 13.42
C ASP A 112 7.13 -8.00 12.12
N MET A 113 8.44 -7.80 11.93
CA MET A 113 8.96 -7.10 10.74
C MET A 113 8.58 -7.85 9.45
N LEU A 114 8.48 -9.17 9.52
CA LEU A 114 8.17 -10.07 8.43
C LEU A 114 7.28 -11.21 8.95
N PRO A 115 5.98 -10.99 9.16
CA PRO A 115 5.08 -12.06 9.57
C PRO A 115 5.10 -13.13 8.47
N SER A 116 5.59 -14.32 8.81
CA SER A 116 5.51 -15.49 7.93
C SER A 116 4.09 -16.01 7.97
N TYR A 117 3.25 -15.51 7.06
CA TYR A 117 1.92 -16.04 6.90
C TYR A 117 2.01 -17.40 6.20
N LYS A 118 1.71 -18.48 6.90
CA LYS A 118 1.59 -19.83 6.30
C LYS A 118 0.63 -19.74 5.11
N GLY A 119 1.14 -20.06 3.92
CA GLY A 119 0.39 -19.95 2.67
C GLY A 119 0.46 -18.59 1.97
N SER A 120 1.32 -17.65 2.37
CA SER A 120 1.74 -16.53 1.50
C SER A 120 2.96 -16.92 0.67
N GLY A 121 3.17 -16.26 -0.47
CA GLY A 121 4.35 -16.46 -1.32
C GLY A 121 4.02 -16.58 -2.82
N PRO A 122 5.04 -16.83 -3.66
CA PRO A 122 4.91 -16.87 -5.12
C PRO A 122 3.84 -17.86 -5.63
N GLY A 123 3.63 -18.98 -4.92
CA GLY A 123 2.63 -19.99 -5.29
C GLY A 123 1.18 -19.48 -5.26
N ARG A 124 0.92 -18.31 -4.67
CA ARG A 124 -0.40 -17.67 -4.64
C ARG A 124 -0.69 -16.76 -5.82
N ILE A 125 0.32 -16.39 -6.62
CA ILE A 125 0.17 -15.37 -7.68
C ILE A 125 -0.98 -15.72 -8.63
N THR A 126 -1.04 -16.98 -9.09
CA THR A 126 -2.10 -17.46 -10.00
C THR A 126 -3.48 -17.46 -9.32
N ALA A 127 -3.56 -17.94 -8.08
CA ALA A 127 -4.80 -17.98 -7.30
C ALA A 127 -5.36 -16.56 -7.03
N ASN A 128 -4.48 -15.60 -6.77
CA ASN A 128 -4.84 -14.23 -6.43
C ASN A 128 -5.00 -13.32 -7.64
N TRP A 129 -4.57 -13.74 -8.84
CA TRP A 129 -4.58 -12.90 -10.04
C TRP A 129 -5.96 -12.29 -10.32
N SER A 130 -7.02 -13.11 -10.27
CA SER A 130 -8.38 -12.63 -10.50
C SER A 130 -8.85 -11.62 -9.45
N ALA A 131 -8.47 -11.82 -8.19
CA ALA A 131 -8.79 -10.88 -7.11
C ALA A 131 -8.01 -9.57 -7.24
N TYR A 132 -6.73 -9.65 -7.63
CA TYR A 132 -5.88 -8.50 -7.90
C TYR A 132 -6.41 -7.66 -9.08
N VAL A 133 -6.73 -8.29 -10.21
CA VAL A 133 -7.32 -7.60 -11.37
C VAL A 133 -8.64 -6.91 -10.97
N ARG A 134 -9.51 -7.59 -10.21
CA ARG A 134 -10.74 -7.00 -9.69
C ARG A 134 -10.45 -5.80 -8.77
N ALA A 135 -9.49 -5.91 -7.87
CA ALA A 135 -9.11 -4.83 -6.96
C ALA A 135 -8.60 -3.58 -7.71
N VAL A 136 -7.71 -3.78 -8.69
CA VAL A 136 -7.14 -2.72 -9.53
C VAL A 136 -8.25 -2.05 -10.35
N THR A 137 -9.08 -2.85 -11.02
CA THR A 137 -10.17 -2.32 -11.86
C THR A 137 -11.31 -1.68 -11.05
N ASP A 138 -11.60 -2.15 -9.84
CA ASP A 138 -12.53 -1.52 -8.91
C ASP A 138 -12.03 -0.13 -8.47
N GLN A 139 -10.72 0.00 -8.20
CA GLN A 139 -10.12 1.31 -7.88
C GLN A 139 -10.17 2.29 -9.05
N PHE A 140 -10.11 1.79 -10.29
CA PHE A 140 -10.34 2.61 -11.48
C PHE A 140 -11.81 2.87 -11.79
N GLY A 141 -12.75 2.30 -11.01
CA GLY A 141 -14.18 2.46 -11.24
C GLY A 141 -14.70 1.66 -12.44
N PHE A 142 -13.94 0.68 -12.93
CA PHE A 142 -14.33 -0.18 -14.06
C PHE A 142 -14.97 -1.48 -13.65
N TYR A 143 -14.96 -1.83 -12.35
CA TYR A 143 -15.52 -3.07 -11.85
C TYR A 143 -16.74 -2.80 -10.96
N ASN A 144 -17.84 -3.47 -11.24
CA ASN A 144 -19.00 -3.46 -10.37
C ASN A 144 -18.96 -4.70 -9.47
N GLY A 145 -18.56 -4.52 -8.22
CA GLY A 145 -18.49 -5.59 -7.23
C GLY A 145 -19.80 -6.34 -7.00
N SER A 146 -20.96 -5.68 -7.13
CA SER A 146 -22.27 -6.31 -6.93
C SER A 146 -22.65 -7.25 -8.09
N LYS A 147 -22.39 -6.82 -9.33
CA LYS A 147 -22.71 -7.58 -10.55
C LYS A 147 -21.56 -8.47 -11.02
N ARG A 148 -20.42 -8.43 -10.31
CA ARG A 148 -19.17 -9.15 -10.61
C ARG A 148 -18.66 -9.00 -12.05
N ARG A 149 -18.88 -7.85 -12.69
CA ARG A 149 -18.52 -7.60 -14.10
C ARG A 149 -17.88 -6.23 -14.29
N PHE A 150 -17.17 -6.06 -15.41
CA PHE A 150 -16.68 -4.75 -15.82
C PHE A 150 -17.84 -3.89 -16.32
N GLU A 151 -17.95 -2.68 -15.78
CA GLU A 151 -19.04 -1.76 -16.06
C GLU A 151 -18.59 -0.33 -15.75
N ALA A 152 -18.90 0.61 -16.63
CA ALA A 152 -18.72 2.03 -16.36
C ALA A 152 -20.07 2.73 -16.57
N PHE A 153 -20.48 3.56 -15.61
CA PHE A 153 -21.76 4.28 -15.63
C PHE A 153 -23.00 3.41 -15.94
N GLY A 154 -23.04 2.16 -15.46
CA GLY A 154 -24.17 1.25 -15.75
C GLY A 154 -24.02 0.42 -17.03
N HIS A 155 -23.02 0.73 -17.88
CA HIS A 155 -22.86 0.12 -19.20
C HIS A 155 -21.65 -0.83 -19.27
N PRO A 156 -21.86 -2.15 -19.52
CA PRO A 156 -20.78 -3.13 -19.61
C PRO A 156 -19.83 -2.89 -20.79
N ALA A 157 -20.37 -2.60 -21.98
CA ALA A 157 -19.56 -2.34 -23.17
C ALA A 157 -18.60 -1.16 -22.96
N LEU A 158 -19.11 -0.07 -22.38
CA LEU A 158 -18.29 1.10 -22.03
C LEU A 158 -17.19 0.75 -21.01
N GLY A 159 -17.52 -0.03 -19.98
CA GLY A 159 -16.53 -0.51 -19.00
C GLY A 159 -15.40 -1.30 -19.64
N THR A 160 -15.73 -2.24 -20.52
CA THR A 160 -14.74 -3.03 -21.27
C THR A 160 -13.91 -2.15 -22.22
N THR A 161 -14.54 -1.22 -22.96
CA THR A 161 -13.81 -0.30 -23.84
C THR A 161 -12.83 0.58 -23.06
N LEU A 162 -13.25 1.17 -21.94
CA LEU A 162 -12.39 2.00 -21.10
C LEU A 162 -11.23 1.20 -20.50
N LEU A 163 -11.48 -0.05 -20.07
CA LEU A 163 -10.43 -0.95 -19.61
C LEU A 163 -9.41 -1.25 -20.73
N CYS A 164 -9.87 -1.55 -21.94
CA CYS A 164 -8.97 -1.78 -23.09
C CYS A 164 -8.12 -0.54 -23.41
N VAL A 165 -8.75 0.64 -23.47
CA VAL A 165 -8.03 1.92 -23.69
C VAL A 165 -7.00 2.14 -22.58
N PHE A 166 -7.38 1.90 -21.33
CA PHE A 166 -6.49 2.01 -20.19
C PHE A 166 -5.27 1.09 -20.32
N LEU A 167 -5.47 -0.19 -20.66
CA LEU A 167 -4.38 -1.16 -20.82
C LEU A 167 -3.43 -0.77 -21.97
N ILE A 168 -3.97 -0.26 -23.09
CA ILE A 168 -3.16 0.24 -24.21
C ILE A 168 -2.30 1.42 -23.75
N LEU A 169 -2.91 2.41 -23.09
CA LEU A 169 -2.18 3.58 -22.59
C LEU A 169 -1.14 3.19 -21.52
N LEU A 170 -1.47 2.24 -20.64
CA LEU A 170 -0.54 1.70 -19.66
C LEU A 170 0.68 1.07 -20.35
N ALA A 171 0.48 0.26 -21.40
CA ALA A 171 1.56 -0.35 -22.16
C ALA A 171 2.48 0.70 -22.81
N PHE A 172 1.92 1.71 -23.48
CA PHE A 172 2.69 2.82 -24.05
C PHE A 172 3.42 3.63 -22.97
N GLY A 173 2.78 3.82 -21.82
CA GLY A 173 3.33 4.49 -20.65
C GLY A 173 4.56 3.80 -20.09
N VAL A 174 4.42 2.52 -19.77
CA VAL A 174 5.52 1.67 -19.28
C VAL A 174 6.65 1.63 -20.31
N ALA A 175 6.32 1.43 -21.59
CA ALA A 175 7.32 1.44 -22.66
C ALA A 175 8.10 2.77 -22.69
N ARG A 176 7.41 3.91 -22.63
CA ARG A 176 8.06 5.23 -22.55
C ARG A 176 8.96 5.37 -21.32
N MET A 177 8.47 4.96 -20.16
CA MET A 177 9.20 5.04 -18.89
C MET A 177 10.49 4.22 -18.93
N VAL A 178 10.44 3.01 -19.50
CA VAL A 178 11.62 2.15 -19.72
C VAL A 178 12.58 2.76 -20.74
N LEU A 179 12.07 3.23 -21.88
CA LEU A 179 12.89 3.75 -22.98
C LEU A 179 13.52 5.12 -22.70
N ARG A 180 12.94 5.92 -21.80
CA ARG A 180 13.52 7.21 -21.41
C ARG A 180 14.78 7.07 -20.57
N HIS A 181 14.97 5.92 -19.92
CA HIS A 181 16.05 5.72 -18.94
C HIS A 181 16.10 6.84 -17.89
N ASP A 182 14.93 7.33 -17.45
CA ASP A 182 14.85 8.29 -16.35
C ASP A 182 14.87 7.52 -15.02
N VAL A 183 15.70 7.96 -14.08
CA VAL A 183 15.83 7.34 -12.75
C VAL A 183 14.47 7.26 -12.04
N MET A 184 13.67 8.33 -12.12
CA MET A 184 12.39 8.40 -11.42
C MET A 184 11.38 7.44 -12.04
N ASP A 185 11.37 7.31 -13.36
CA ASP A 185 10.50 6.36 -14.07
C ASP A 185 10.81 4.92 -13.63
N ILE A 186 12.09 4.56 -13.51
CA ILE A 186 12.51 3.24 -13.03
C ILE A 186 12.08 3.02 -11.56
N VAL A 187 12.29 4.01 -10.69
CA VAL A 187 11.90 3.92 -9.28
C VAL A 187 10.39 3.75 -9.14
N LEU A 188 9.60 4.47 -9.92
CA LEU A 188 8.14 4.34 -9.94
C LEU A 188 7.71 2.96 -10.42
N LEU A 189 8.25 2.47 -11.53
CA LEU A 189 7.94 1.12 -12.04
C LEU A 189 8.30 0.04 -11.02
N PHE A 190 9.49 0.12 -10.43
CA PHE A 190 9.94 -0.83 -9.41
C PHE A 190 9.07 -0.78 -8.15
N THR A 191 8.69 0.43 -7.72
CA THR A 191 7.73 0.63 -6.62
C THR A 191 6.40 -0.06 -6.92
N GLY A 192 5.83 0.18 -8.11
CA GLY A 192 4.58 -0.42 -8.54
C GLY A 192 4.65 -1.95 -8.63
N LEU A 193 5.77 -2.49 -9.11
CA LEU A 193 6.03 -3.92 -9.22
C LEU A 193 6.14 -4.61 -7.86
N ILE A 194 6.87 -4.03 -6.90
CA ILE A 194 6.96 -4.60 -5.55
C ILE A 194 5.57 -4.64 -4.90
N HIS A 195 4.81 -3.55 -5.00
CA HIS A 195 3.47 -3.51 -4.41
C HIS A 195 2.50 -4.50 -5.11
N ALA A 196 2.61 -4.65 -6.43
CA ALA A 196 1.85 -5.65 -7.17
C ALA A 196 2.21 -7.07 -6.70
N TYR A 197 3.50 -7.34 -6.56
CA TYR A 197 4.02 -8.61 -6.07
C TYR A 197 3.54 -8.90 -4.65
N THR A 198 3.61 -7.93 -3.74
CA THR A 198 3.09 -8.09 -2.37
C THR A 198 1.59 -8.36 -2.38
N ALA A 199 0.81 -7.63 -3.20
CA ALA A 199 -0.63 -7.85 -3.34
C ALA A 199 -0.96 -9.26 -3.87
N LEU A 200 -0.17 -9.78 -4.81
CA LEU A 200 -0.37 -11.09 -5.43
C LEU A 200 0.08 -12.26 -4.56
N THR A 201 1.04 -12.04 -3.67
CA THR A 201 1.63 -13.09 -2.82
C THR A 201 0.97 -13.20 -1.44
N PHE A 202 0.11 -12.25 -1.06
CA PHE A 202 -0.57 -12.25 0.23
C PHE A 202 -1.64 -13.35 0.32
N PHE A 203 -1.78 -14.01 1.47
CA PHE A 203 -2.76 -15.10 1.64
C PHE A 203 -4.22 -14.66 1.49
N VAL A 204 -4.55 -13.41 1.84
CA VAL A 204 -5.87 -12.79 1.61
C VAL A 204 -5.71 -11.58 0.68
N PRO A 205 -6.26 -11.63 -0.55
CA PRO A 205 -6.23 -10.50 -1.45
C PRO A 205 -7.06 -9.36 -0.84
N SER A 206 -6.41 -8.22 -0.62
CA SER A 206 -7.07 -7.00 -0.12
C SER A 206 -6.80 -5.86 -1.08
N ASN A 207 -7.85 -5.09 -1.41
CA ASN A 207 -7.76 -3.95 -2.32
C ASN A 207 -6.69 -2.94 -1.87
N ARG A 208 -6.44 -2.84 -0.56
CA ARG A 208 -5.47 -1.91 0.00
C ARG A 208 -4.01 -2.13 -0.42
N TYR A 209 -3.67 -3.33 -0.88
CA TYR A 209 -2.31 -3.62 -1.37
C TYR A 209 -2.09 -3.11 -2.79
N ALA A 210 -3.15 -2.80 -3.53
CA ALA A 210 -3.07 -2.31 -4.90
C ALA A 210 -2.98 -0.77 -5.01
N TYR A 211 -3.20 0.01 -3.94
CA TYR A 211 -3.27 1.48 -4.02
C TYR A 211 -2.03 2.13 -4.64
N VAL A 212 -0.83 1.76 -4.16
CA VAL A 212 0.43 2.31 -4.69
C VAL A 212 0.64 1.86 -6.13
N THR A 213 0.35 0.60 -6.45
CA THR A 213 0.44 0.10 -7.83
C THR A 213 -0.52 0.83 -8.76
N VAL A 214 -1.75 1.09 -8.33
CA VAL A 214 -2.77 1.84 -9.08
C VAL A 214 -2.29 3.27 -9.33
N ALA A 215 -1.69 3.93 -8.34
CA ALA A 215 -1.10 5.26 -8.51
C ALA A 215 0.03 5.26 -9.56
N VAL A 216 0.94 4.28 -9.50
CA VAL A 216 2.01 4.12 -10.50
C VAL A 216 1.44 3.83 -11.89
N MET A 217 0.45 2.94 -11.99
CA MET A 217 -0.24 2.64 -13.26
C MET A 217 -0.91 3.89 -13.84
N PHE A 218 -1.48 4.75 -13.00
CA PHE A 218 -2.07 6.01 -13.45
C PHE A 218 -1.03 6.97 -14.02
N ILE A 219 0.13 7.10 -13.37
CA ILE A 219 1.25 7.90 -13.90
C ILE A 219 1.71 7.33 -15.25
N ALA A 220 1.86 6.02 -15.36
CA ALA A 220 2.22 5.36 -16.61
C ALA A 220 1.16 5.62 -17.70
N VAL A 221 -0.13 5.48 -17.40
CA VAL A 221 -1.23 5.76 -18.35
C VAL A 221 -1.19 7.21 -18.82
N ALA A 222 -0.94 8.17 -17.92
CA ALA A 222 -0.76 9.57 -18.29
C ALA A 222 0.43 9.75 -19.24
N GLN A 223 1.57 9.10 -18.97
CA GLN A 223 2.72 9.08 -19.88
C GLN A 223 2.35 8.49 -21.25
N GLY A 224 1.62 7.37 -21.29
CA GLY A 224 1.16 6.75 -22.54
C GLY A 224 0.20 7.64 -23.32
N ALA A 225 -0.70 8.35 -22.64
CA ALA A 225 -1.57 9.34 -23.25
C ALA A 225 -0.75 10.47 -23.90
N THR A 226 0.30 10.97 -23.23
CA THR A 226 1.17 11.99 -23.84
C THR A 226 1.90 11.47 -25.08
N VAL A 227 2.33 10.20 -25.11
CA VAL A 227 2.94 9.59 -26.32
C VAL A 227 1.94 9.60 -27.45
N LEU A 228 0.75 9.06 -27.22
CA LEU A 228 -0.29 8.91 -28.21
C LEU A 228 -0.72 10.27 -28.76
N VAL A 229 -0.97 11.24 -27.88
CA VAL A 229 -1.32 12.62 -28.27
C VAL A 229 -0.17 13.27 -29.04
N SER A 230 1.09 13.10 -28.62
CA SER A 230 2.23 13.68 -29.35
C SER A 230 2.45 13.06 -30.73
N GLY A 231 2.12 11.78 -30.89
CA GLY A 231 2.17 11.07 -32.17
C GLY A 231 1.03 11.53 -33.08
N ILE A 232 -0.19 11.57 -32.54
CA ILE A 232 -1.40 12.03 -33.23
C ILE A 232 -1.26 13.50 -33.65
N THR A 233 -0.75 14.38 -32.78
CA THR A 233 -0.56 15.80 -33.11
C THR A 233 0.58 16.02 -34.12
N ARG A 234 1.63 15.20 -34.12
CA ARG A 234 2.65 15.22 -35.19
C ARG A 234 2.07 14.77 -36.52
N TRP A 235 1.28 13.70 -36.51
CA TRP A 235 0.56 13.19 -37.68
C TRP A 235 -0.51 14.17 -38.20
N PHE A 236 -1.12 14.96 -37.33
CA PHE A 236 -2.07 16.01 -37.72
C PHE A 236 -1.43 17.37 -38.02
N ARG A 237 -0.17 17.60 -37.65
CA ARG A 237 0.57 18.79 -38.11
C ARG A 237 0.95 18.70 -39.59
N SER A 238 0.89 17.51 -40.19
CA SER A 238 1.06 17.30 -41.63
C SER A 238 -0.22 17.46 -42.46
N GLY A 239 -1.35 17.90 -41.90
CA GLY A 239 -2.56 18.15 -42.69
C GLY A 239 -3.67 18.94 -41.97
N ASP A 240 -4.28 19.85 -42.71
CA ASP A 240 -5.19 20.92 -42.28
C ASP A 240 -6.25 20.57 -41.20
N GLY A 241 -6.59 21.59 -40.39
CA GLY A 241 -7.87 21.66 -39.67
C GLY A 241 -7.84 21.73 -38.14
N GLY A 242 -8.11 22.91 -37.57
CA GLY A 242 -8.32 23.18 -36.14
C GLY A 242 -9.40 22.34 -35.44
N ARG A 243 -10.25 21.62 -36.19
CA ARG A 243 -11.23 20.64 -35.65
C ARG A 243 -10.54 19.43 -35.00
N LYS A 244 -9.40 18.98 -35.54
CA LYS A 244 -8.62 17.84 -35.01
C LYS A 244 -7.92 18.17 -33.68
N ARG A 245 -7.48 19.43 -33.50
CA ARG A 245 -6.93 19.93 -32.22
C ARG A 245 -7.99 19.97 -31.11
N LYS A 246 -9.23 20.34 -31.44
CA LYS A 246 -10.35 20.34 -30.47
C LYS A 246 -10.69 18.93 -29.98
N VAL A 247 -10.64 17.92 -30.86
CA VAL A 247 -10.86 16.52 -30.47
C VAL A 247 -9.73 15.99 -29.57
N ALA A 248 -8.47 16.29 -29.90
CA ALA A 248 -7.33 15.92 -29.05
C ALA A 248 -7.40 16.59 -27.66
N ALA A 249 -7.78 17.87 -27.60
CA ALA A 249 -7.98 18.60 -26.35
C ALA A 249 -9.17 18.06 -25.53
N ALA A 250 -10.28 17.68 -26.19
CA ALA A 250 -11.42 17.06 -25.53
C ALA A 250 -11.10 15.66 -24.99
N LEU A 251 -10.29 14.87 -25.70
CA LEU A 251 -9.76 13.60 -25.20
C LEU A 251 -8.80 13.81 -24.02
N MET A 252 -7.94 14.84 -24.06
CA MET A 252 -7.08 15.20 -22.92
C MET A 252 -7.90 15.62 -21.70
N PHE A 253 -8.93 16.46 -21.88
CA PHE A 253 -9.83 16.86 -20.79
C PHE A 253 -10.61 15.64 -20.25
N GLY A 254 -11.09 14.76 -21.12
CA GLY A 254 -11.74 13.51 -20.72
C GLY A 254 -10.83 12.61 -19.89
N LEU A 255 -9.60 12.36 -20.34
CA LEU A 255 -8.61 11.53 -19.64
C LEU A 255 -8.09 12.15 -18.34
N ILE A 256 -7.96 13.48 -18.27
CA ILE A 256 -7.42 14.18 -17.09
C ILE A 256 -8.53 14.50 -16.07
N ALA A 257 -9.75 14.80 -16.49
CA ALA A 257 -10.84 15.21 -15.58
C ALA A 257 -11.78 14.07 -15.17
N VAL A 258 -12.11 13.13 -16.08
CA VAL A 258 -13.07 12.04 -15.77
C VAL A 258 -12.42 10.93 -14.95
N PHE A 259 -11.12 10.73 -15.07
CA PHE A 259 -10.42 9.61 -14.45
C PHE A 259 -10.11 9.80 -12.95
N PRO A 260 -9.71 11.00 -12.47
CA PRO A 260 -9.69 11.30 -11.04
C PRO A 260 -11.10 11.26 -10.43
N ALA A 261 -12.14 11.62 -11.19
CA ALA A 261 -13.52 11.49 -10.72
C ALA A 261 -13.95 10.00 -10.56
N ALA A 262 -13.41 9.08 -11.36
CA ALA A 262 -13.63 7.64 -11.20
C ALA A 262 -12.95 7.07 -9.93
N GLN A 263 -11.82 7.65 -9.50
CA GLN A 263 -11.15 7.35 -8.23
C GLN A 263 -11.95 7.80 -7.00
N ILE A 264 -12.94 8.70 -7.16
CA ILE A 264 -13.84 9.08 -6.06
C ILE A 264 -14.74 7.90 -5.67
N SER A 265 -14.96 6.88 -6.51
CA SER A 265 -15.88 5.77 -6.21
C SER A 265 -15.57 5.00 -4.89
N PRO A 266 -14.34 4.52 -4.62
CA PRO A 266 -14.01 3.92 -3.32
C PRO A 266 -14.07 4.94 -2.16
N TYR A 267 -13.69 6.20 -2.38
CA TYR A 267 -13.83 7.25 -1.37
C TYR A 267 -15.29 7.67 -1.14
N ARG A 268 -16.18 7.49 -2.13
CA ARG A 268 -17.61 7.76 -1.99
C ARG A 268 -18.22 6.79 -0.99
N LYS A 269 -17.80 5.53 -0.98
CA LYS A 269 -18.22 4.59 0.07
C LYS A 269 -17.70 5.05 1.44
N LEU A 270 -16.43 5.42 1.56
CA LEU A 270 -15.86 5.95 2.81
C LEU A 270 -16.52 7.25 3.28
N VAL A 271 -16.84 8.17 2.37
CA VAL A 271 -17.55 9.43 2.65
C VAL A 271 -19.01 9.15 3.01
N VAL A 272 -19.67 8.21 2.35
CA VAL A 272 -21.03 7.78 2.71
C VAL A 272 -21.04 7.05 4.06
N TYR A 273 -20.06 6.20 4.34
CA TYR A 273 -19.90 5.55 5.65
C TYR A 273 -19.56 6.57 6.74
N ALA A 274 -18.68 7.53 6.47
CA ALA A 274 -18.32 8.59 7.41
C ALA A 274 -19.47 9.57 7.63
N ALA A 275 -20.24 9.90 6.60
CA ALA A 275 -21.45 10.70 6.70
C ALA A 275 -22.53 9.96 7.49
N ALA A 276 -22.79 8.69 7.17
CA ALA A 276 -23.73 7.87 7.93
C ALA A 276 -23.30 7.65 9.39
N ALA A 277 -22.00 7.50 9.65
CA ALA A 277 -21.47 7.42 11.01
C ALA A 277 -21.64 8.75 11.76
N ARG A 278 -21.35 9.88 11.10
CA ARG A 278 -21.59 11.22 11.65
C ARG A 278 -23.07 11.49 11.93
N ASP A 279 -23.95 11.12 11.01
CA ASP A 279 -25.40 11.30 11.13
C ASP A 279 -25.99 10.41 12.24
N ALA A 280 -25.34 9.26 12.51
CA ALA A 280 -25.70 8.35 13.59
C ALA A 280 -24.99 8.67 14.92
N ASP A 281 -24.18 9.74 14.99
CA ASP A 281 -23.28 10.07 16.10
C ASP A 281 -22.42 8.89 16.59
N ARG A 282 -21.98 8.05 15.64
CA ARG A 282 -21.13 6.89 15.91
C ARG A 282 -19.68 7.21 15.54
N PRO A 283 -18.69 6.92 16.42
CA PRO A 283 -17.30 6.94 16.01
C PRO A 283 -17.06 5.96 14.85
N LEU A 284 -16.04 6.25 14.03
CA LEU A 284 -15.59 5.29 13.01
C LEU A 284 -14.91 4.10 13.71
N PRO A 285 -15.06 2.86 13.18
CA PRO A 285 -14.40 1.65 13.66
C PRO A 285 -12.94 1.86 14.05
N GLY A 286 -12.63 1.78 15.35
CA GLY A 286 -11.37 2.31 15.87
C GLY A 286 -11.05 1.89 17.30
N PRO A 287 -9.81 2.10 17.75
CA PRO A 287 -9.37 1.72 19.10
C PRO A 287 -9.99 2.60 20.20
N TYR A 288 -10.70 3.66 19.84
CA TYR A 288 -11.38 4.55 20.79
C TYR A 288 -12.90 4.35 20.82
N GLU A 289 -13.43 3.32 20.14
CA GLU A 289 -14.83 2.93 20.31
C GLU A 289 -15.04 2.33 21.70
N ASP A 290 -16.22 2.55 22.28
CA ASP A 290 -16.57 2.03 23.61
C ASP A 290 -16.31 0.52 23.69
N GLN A 291 -16.68 -0.24 22.67
CA GLN A 291 -16.44 -1.69 22.63
C GLN A 291 -14.95 -2.05 22.59
N SER A 292 -14.09 -1.23 21.95
CA SER A 292 -12.64 -1.44 21.96
C SER A 292 -12.00 -1.02 23.28
N ILE A 293 -12.47 0.07 23.90
CA ILE A 293 -12.03 0.51 25.22
C ILE A 293 -12.35 -0.56 26.26
N GLU A 294 -13.57 -1.11 26.22
CA GLU A 294 -13.98 -2.23 27.06
C GLU A 294 -13.09 -3.47 26.85
N MET A 295 -12.75 -3.78 25.60
CA MET A 295 -11.84 -4.89 25.27
C MET A 295 -10.43 -4.66 25.84
N TYR A 296 -9.89 -3.45 25.73
CA TYR A 296 -8.59 -3.13 26.34
C TYR A 296 -8.66 -3.21 27.87
N ALA A 297 -9.75 -2.74 28.49
CA ALA A 297 -9.96 -2.86 29.93
C ALA A 297 -10.09 -4.34 30.37
N ALA A 298 -10.73 -5.19 29.56
CA ALA A 298 -10.81 -6.62 29.80
C ALA A 298 -9.41 -7.26 29.73
N VAL A 299 -8.61 -6.95 28.72
CA VAL A 299 -7.21 -7.42 28.66
C VAL A 299 -6.44 -6.99 29.89
N LEU A 300 -6.56 -5.73 30.31
CA LEU A 300 -5.91 -5.25 31.54
C LEU A 300 -6.32 -6.03 32.79
N ARG A 301 -7.59 -6.43 32.87
CA ARG A 301 -8.19 -7.13 34.02
C ARG A 301 -7.85 -8.62 34.05
N TYR A 302 -7.84 -9.29 32.91
CA TYR A 302 -7.75 -10.75 32.80
C TYR A 302 -6.35 -11.25 32.47
N THR A 303 -5.39 -10.36 32.15
CA THR A 303 -4.01 -10.74 31.81
C THR A 303 -2.98 -9.99 32.65
N THR A 304 -1.82 -10.61 32.79
CA THR A 304 -0.61 -10.06 33.40
C THR A 304 0.25 -9.33 32.36
N ALA A 305 1.32 -8.67 32.81
CA ALA A 305 2.23 -7.92 31.93
C ALA A 305 3.08 -8.83 31.02
N ASP A 306 3.38 -10.05 31.47
CA ASP A 306 4.19 -11.03 30.73
C ASP A 306 3.37 -11.82 29.69
N ASP A 307 2.04 -11.70 29.74
CA ASP A 307 1.16 -12.38 28.80
C ASP A 307 1.25 -11.76 27.40
N VAL A 308 1.27 -12.63 26.39
CA VAL A 308 1.28 -12.23 24.99
C VAL A 308 -0.12 -12.32 24.42
N ILE A 309 -0.61 -11.22 23.85
CA ILE A 309 -1.96 -11.11 23.28
C ILE A 309 -1.90 -11.21 21.76
N LEU A 310 -2.58 -12.22 21.21
CA LEU A 310 -2.85 -12.32 19.79
C LEU A 310 -4.01 -11.39 19.43
N CYS A 311 -3.81 -10.43 18.52
CA CYS A 311 -4.89 -9.57 18.03
C CYS A 311 -4.62 -8.99 16.63
N LEU A 312 -5.69 -8.47 15.99
CA LEU A 312 -5.59 -7.92 14.64
C LEU A 312 -4.72 -6.65 14.55
N LYS A 313 -4.71 -5.85 15.62
CA LYS A 313 -4.00 -4.56 15.74
C LYS A 313 -3.03 -4.59 16.95
N PRO A 314 -1.89 -5.33 16.86
CA PRO A 314 -0.98 -5.54 18.00
C PRO A 314 -0.46 -4.22 18.59
N ARG A 315 0.01 -3.28 17.77
CA ARG A 315 0.54 -2.01 18.29
C ARG A 315 -0.48 -1.21 19.10
N ALA A 316 -1.76 -1.25 18.72
CA ALA A 316 -2.82 -0.64 19.51
C ALA A 316 -2.96 -1.38 20.84
N MET A 317 -3.04 -2.71 20.81
CA MET A 317 -3.09 -3.54 22.02
C MET A 317 -1.93 -3.24 22.96
N THR A 318 -0.68 -3.26 22.49
CA THR A 318 0.49 -2.95 23.32
C THR A 318 0.46 -1.53 23.86
N LEU A 319 0.06 -0.54 23.05
CA LEU A 319 -0.01 0.84 23.52
C LEU A 319 -1.08 1.08 24.59
N PHE A 320 -2.27 0.49 24.44
CA PHE A 320 -3.38 0.72 25.38
C PHE A 320 -3.32 -0.15 26.62
N THR A 321 -2.67 -1.31 26.51
CA THR A 321 -2.65 -2.28 27.59
C THR A 321 -1.26 -2.45 28.18
N ASN A 322 -0.18 -2.02 27.55
CA ASN A 322 1.20 -2.34 27.97
C ASN A 322 1.46 -3.87 28.03
N ARG A 323 0.78 -4.65 27.19
CA ARG A 323 1.03 -6.10 27.02
C ARG A 323 1.76 -6.34 25.71
N SER A 324 2.64 -7.34 25.69
CA SER A 324 3.23 -7.82 24.44
C SER A 324 2.12 -8.34 23.53
N SER A 325 2.18 -8.04 22.24
CA SER A 325 1.14 -8.49 21.32
C SER A 325 1.68 -8.81 19.94
N VAL A 326 1.05 -9.79 19.30
CA VAL A 326 1.46 -10.34 18.01
C VAL A 326 0.27 -10.38 17.07
N LYS A 327 0.54 -10.32 15.76
CA LYS A 327 -0.48 -10.43 14.72
C LYS A 327 -0.28 -11.71 13.95
N ILE A 328 -1.14 -12.69 14.23
CA ILE A 328 -1.19 -13.94 13.47
C ILE A 328 -2.53 -14.03 12.79
N ILE A 329 -2.50 -14.26 11.49
CA ILE A 329 -3.70 -14.50 10.71
C ILE A 329 -3.73 -16.00 10.41
N GLY A 330 -4.38 -16.75 11.30
CA GLY A 330 -4.53 -18.21 11.24
C GLY A 330 -4.36 -18.88 12.62
N GLY A 331 -5.37 -19.63 13.06
CA GLY A 331 -5.44 -20.16 14.43
C GLY A 331 -4.41 -21.23 14.80
N ALA A 332 -3.86 -21.97 13.84
CA ALA A 332 -3.06 -23.17 14.14
C ALA A 332 -1.74 -22.90 14.91
N ALA A 333 -1.10 -21.75 14.68
CA ALA A 333 0.15 -21.38 15.37
C ALA A 333 -0.08 -20.44 16.57
N ALA A 334 -1.33 -20.06 16.86
CA ALA A 334 -1.65 -19.10 17.91
C ALA A 334 -1.24 -19.59 19.32
N PRO A 335 -1.44 -20.86 19.71
CA PRO A 335 -1.08 -21.35 21.05
C PRO A 335 0.44 -21.36 21.34
N GLU A 336 1.28 -21.40 20.31
CA GLU A 336 2.75 -21.51 20.46
C GLU A 336 3.42 -20.19 20.84
N VAL A 337 2.73 -19.07 20.63
CA VAL A 337 3.31 -17.72 20.62
C VAL A 337 2.49 -16.67 21.37
N ALA A 338 1.26 -17.03 21.77
CA ALA A 338 0.38 -16.17 22.53
C ALA A 338 -0.36 -16.96 23.61
N THR A 339 -0.68 -16.29 24.72
CA THR A 339 -1.43 -16.86 25.84
C THR A 339 -2.92 -16.55 25.73
N TYR A 340 -3.24 -15.39 25.16
CA TYR A 340 -4.61 -14.91 24.96
C TYR A 340 -4.84 -14.45 23.53
N MET A 341 -6.09 -14.41 23.11
CA MET A 341 -6.51 -13.91 21.80
C MET A 341 -7.67 -12.95 21.95
N ALA A 342 -7.52 -11.72 21.46
CA ALA A 342 -8.60 -10.76 21.31
C ALA A 342 -9.09 -10.79 19.84
N VAL A 343 -10.33 -11.27 19.64
CA VAL A 343 -10.92 -11.53 18.33
C VAL A 343 -12.25 -10.81 18.16
N GLN A 344 -12.51 -10.30 16.95
CA GLN A 344 -13.79 -9.71 16.60
C GLN A 344 -14.76 -10.79 16.11
N GLU A 345 -16.00 -10.70 16.56
CA GLU A 345 -17.12 -11.40 15.99
C GLU A 345 -17.40 -10.86 14.58
N THR A 346 -17.57 -11.77 13.62
CA THR A 346 -17.94 -11.39 12.26
C THR A 346 -19.41 -10.99 12.19
N SER A 347 -19.82 -10.34 11.09
CA SER A 347 -21.23 -9.97 10.86
C SER A 347 -22.20 -11.16 10.83
N SER A 348 -21.71 -12.40 10.78
CA SER A 348 -22.50 -13.63 10.85
C SER A 348 -22.54 -14.26 12.24
N GLY A 349 -22.00 -13.59 13.26
CA GLY A 349 -21.94 -14.08 14.64
C GLY A 349 -20.87 -15.16 14.86
N LYS A 350 -19.88 -15.27 13.96
CA LYS A 350 -18.83 -16.29 14.04
C LYS A 350 -17.50 -15.68 14.44
N LEU A 351 -16.77 -16.39 15.31
CA LEU A 351 -15.36 -16.13 15.61
C LEU A 351 -14.50 -16.94 14.64
N ASN A 352 -13.80 -16.24 13.74
CA ASN A 352 -12.90 -16.90 12.79
C ASN A 352 -11.56 -17.22 13.47
N ASP A 353 -10.93 -18.32 13.03
CA ASP A 353 -9.56 -18.69 13.39
C ASP A 353 -9.31 -18.90 14.90
N VAL A 354 -10.35 -19.23 15.67
CA VAL A 354 -10.21 -19.59 17.08
C VAL A 354 -9.67 -21.02 17.22
N PRO A 355 -8.54 -21.23 17.91
CA PRO A 355 -8.00 -22.57 18.14
C PRO A 355 -8.96 -23.43 18.97
N HIS A 356 -9.08 -24.72 18.61
CA HIS A 356 -9.89 -25.66 19.37
C HIS A 356 -9.39 -25.75 20.82
N GLY A 357 -10.32 -25.71 21.79
CA GLY A 357 -9.98 -25.73 23.22
C GLY A 357 -9.67 -24.36 23.82
N SER A 358 -9.81 -23.27 23.05
CA SER A 358 -9.79 -21.92 23.62
C SER A 358 -10.99 -21.70 24.54
N THR A 359 -10.78 -20.97 25.64
CA THR A 359 -11.84 -20.67 26.63
C THR A 359 -12.19 -19.18 26.57
N ASP A 360 -13.47 -18.85 26.44
CA ASP A 360 -13.91 -17.45 26.49
C ASP A 360 -13.86 -16.92 27.92
N LEU A 361 -13.18 -15.79 28.13
CA LEU A 361 -13.02 -15.17 29.44
C LEU A 361 -13.91 -13.94 29.60
N TRP A 362 -14.15 -13.25 28.49
CA TRP A 362 -14.89 -12.00 28.46
C TRP A 362 -15.30 -11.68 27.03
N SER A 363 -16.51 -11.14 26.88
CA SER A 363 -16.99 -10.65 25.59
C SER A 363 -17.88 -9.42 25.75
N ASN A 364 -17.99 -8.66 24.66
CA ASN A 364 -19.04 -7.67 24.45
C ASN A 364 -19.69 -7.88 23.08
N SER A 365 -20.44 -6.89 22.59
CA SER A 365 -21.19 -7.02 21.33
C SER A 365 -20.33 -7.17 20.06
N ILE A 366 -19.01 -7.07 20.15
CA ILE A 366 -18.09 -7.15 19.01
C ILE A 366 -16.86 -8.02 19.31
N TRP A 367 -16.33 -7.96 20.52
CA TRP A 367 -15.05 -8.55 20.87
C TRP A 367 -15.18 -9.71 21.84
N HIS A 368 -14.33 -10.71 21.67
CA HIS A 368 -14.09 -11.76 22.64
C HIS A 368 -12.62 -11.77 23.04
N LEU A 369 -12.37 -11.96 24.34
CA LEU A 369 -11.06 -12.23 24.90
C LEU A 369 -11.01 -13.70 25.31
N LEU A 370 -10.22 -14.45 24.58
CA LEU A 370 -10.09 -15.89 24.75
C LEU A 370 -8.76 -16.23 25.42
N ARG A 371 -8.77 -17.21 26.31
CA ARG A 371 -7.55 -17.92 26.73
C ARG A 371 -7.25 -19.00 25.71
N LEU A 372 -6.03 -18.98 25.17
CA LEU A 372 -5.59 -20.03 24.26
C LEU A 372 -5.25 -21.32 25.03
N PRO A 373 -5.47 -22.51 24.43
CA PRO A 373 -4.98 -23.75 25.02
C PRO A 373 -3.46 -23.69 25.15
N LYS A 374 -2.89 -24.35 26.17
CA LYS A 374 -1.43 -24.45 26.26
C LYS A 374 -0.92 -25.31 25.10
N GLY A 375 -0.03 -24.74 24.28
CA GLY A 375 0.67 -25.44 23.21
C GLY A 375 1.67 -26.47 23.71
#